data_AF-A0A4Y9F8Q8-F1
#
_entry.id   AF-A0A4Y9F8Q8-F1
#
_cell.length_a   1.000
_cell.length_b   1.000
_cell.length_c   1.000
_cell.angle_alpha   90.00
_cell.angle_beta   90.00
_cell.angle_gamma   90.00
#
_symmetry.space_group_name_H-M   'P 1'
#
loop_
_entity.id
_entity.type
_entity.pdbx_description
1 polymer ?
#
loop_
_entity_poly.entity_id
_entity_poly.type
_entity_poly.pdbx_seq_one_letter_code
_entity_poly.pdbx_strand_id
1 'polypeptide(L)'
;MTNALITSRHVLAREIKSALARAEMPQSKLADALSISSGSLSDKMKGRVAFSFDDLLTIAGTLGLSLDELLGEALTNQRVPSPSYFEDEKGKKKVAPIGFIPNGTTYQMVANAEPVLAGVGPAGLEPATKGL
;
A
#
# COMPACT_ATOMS: atom_id res chain seq x y z
N MET A 1 9.10 19.07 6.47
CA MET A 1 8.09 18.00 6.50
C MET A 1 8.80 16.70 6.12
N THR A 2 8.92 15.73 7.02
CA THR A 2 9.48 14.42 6.69
C THR A 2 8.51 13.72 5.75
N ASN A 3 8.86 13.56 4.47
CA ASN A 3 8.04 12.80 3.54
C ASN A 3 8.02 11.34 4.00
N ALA A 4 6.93 10.96 4.67
CA ALA A 4 6.73 9.59 5.10
C ALA A 4 6.67 8.69 3.88
N LEU A 5 7.48 7.63 3.89
CA LEU A 5 7.49 6.64 2.84
C LEU A 5 6.18 5.84 2.89
N ILE A 6 5.47 5.76 1.76
CA ILE A 6 4.25 4.97 1.63
C ILE A 6 4.51 3.76 0.74
N THR A 7 3.80 2.67 1.01
CA THR A 7 3.93 1.43 0.23
C THR A 7 3.06 1.47 -1.03
N SER A 8 3.34 0.59 -1.99
CA SER A 8 2.52 0.44 -3.20
C SER A 8 1.02 0.25 -2.91
N ARG A 9 0.69 -0.46 -1.82
CA ARG A 9 -0.70 -0.68 -1.38
C ARG A 9 -1.42 0.63 -1.03
N HIS A 10 -0.72 1.55 -0.37
CA HIS A 10 -1.27 2.86 0.00
C HIS A 10 -1.44 3.76 -1.22
N VAL A 11 -0.47 3.72 -2.15
CA VAL A 11 -0.58 4.46 -3.42
C VAL A 11 -1.78 3.97 -4.21
N LEU A 12 -1.88 2.65 -4.42
CA LEU A 12 -2.99 2.05 -5.14
C LEU A 12 -4.35 2.37 -4.51
N ALA A 13 -4.46 2.29 -3.18
CA ALA A 13 -5.66 2.68 -2.47
C ALA A 13 -6.01 4.17 -2.64
N ARG A 14 -5.01 5.05 -2.77
CA ARG A 14 -5.22 6.49 -3.01
C ARG A 14 -5.68 6.75 -4.45
N GLU A 15 -5.15 6.04 -5.43
CA GLU A 15 -5.63 6.12 -6.83
C GLU A 15 -7.08 5.64 -6.94
N ILE A 16 -7.41 4.50 -6.34
CA ILE A 16 -8.78 3.98 -6.32
C ILE A 16 -9.74 4.96 -5.61
N LYS A 17 -9.35 5.54 -4.46
CA LYS A 17 -10.18 6.57 -3.79
C LYS A 17 -10.41 7.79 -4.68
N SER A 18 -9.39 8.22 -5.40
CA SER A 18 -9.49 9.37 -6.30
C SER A 18 -10.41 9.06 -7.49
N ALA A 19 -10.32 7.84 -8.04
CA ALA A 19 -11.21 7.36 -9.09
C ALA A 19 -12.68 7.28 -8.62
N LEU A 20 -12.93 6.72 -7.43
CA LEU A 20 -14.26 6.69 -6.81
C LEU A 20 -14.84 8.09 -6.61
N ALA A 21 -14.02 9.03 -6.12
CA ALA A 21 -14.46 10.40 -5.91
C ALA A 21 -14.85 11.09 -7.22
N ARG A 22 -14.08 10.89 -8.30
CA ARG A 22 -14.41 11.40 -9.64
C ARG A 22 -15.68 10.79 -10.22
N ALA A 23 -15.94 9.52 -9.93
CA ALA A 23 -17.14 8.80 -10.35
C ALA A 23 -18.34 8.98 -9.41
N GLU A 24 -18.21 9.80 -8.35
CA GLU A 24 -19.22 9.98 -7.30
C GLU A 24 -19.71 8.64 -6.69
N MET A 25 -18.86 7.62 -6.70
CA MET A 25 -19.19 6.27 -6.26
C MET A 25 -18.80 6.05 -4.78
N PRO A 26 -19.74 5.67 -3.90
CA PRO A 26 -19.41 5.38 -2.51
C PRO A 26 -18.64 4.05 -2.39
N GLN A 27 -17.77 3.93 -1.39
CA GLN A 27 -17.01 2.70 -1.14
C GLN A 27 -17.90 1.47 -0.91
N SER A 28 -19.11 1.63 -0.38
CA SER A 28 -20.05 0.51 -0.22
C SER A 28 -20.40 -0.14 -1.56
N LYS A 29 -20.62 0.66 -2.61
CA LYS A 29 -20.90 0.14 -3.95
C LYS A 29 -19.70 -0.58 -4.55
N LEU A 30 -18.49 -0.12 -4.25
CA LEU A 30 -17.30 -0.85 -4.65
C LEU A 30 -17.17 -2.20 -3.92
N ALA A 31 -17.53 -2.26 -2.63
CA ALA A 31 -17.51 -3.52 -1.89
C ALA A 31 -18.49 -4.53 -2.49
N ASP A 32 -19.68 -4.08 -2.88
CA ASP A 32 -20.68 -4.89 -3.59
C ASP A 32 -20.11 -5.40 -4.93
N ALA A 33 -19.50 -4.52 -5.74
CA ALA A 33 -18.92 -4.89 -7.03
C ALA A 33 -17.80 -5.93 -6.91
N LEU A 34 -16.98 -5.83 -5.86
CA LEU A 34 -15.92 -6.80 -5.56
C LEU A 34 -16.43 -8.07 -4.85
N SER A 35 -17.72 -8.13 -4.48
CA SER A 35 -18.29 -9.22 -3.68
C SER A 35 -17.53 -9.49 -2.37
N ILE A 36 -17.10 -8.42 -1.69
CA ILE A 36 -16.40 -8.49 -0.40
C ILE A 36 -17.12 -7.70 0.68
N SER A 37 -16.81 -8.00 1.95
CA SER A 37 -17.32 -7.21 3.07
C SER A 37 -16.74 -5.79 3.09
N SER A 38 -17.49 -4.85 3.65
CA SER A 38 -17.03 -3.48 3.89
C SER A 38 -15.76 -3.42 4.74
N GLY A 39 -15.60 -4.34 5.70
CA GLY A 39 -14.38 -4.50 6.50
C GLY A 39 -13.18 -4.89 5.64
N SER A 40 -13.34 -5.89 4.76
CA SER A 40 -12.29 -6.32 3.83
C SER A 40 -11.88 -5.20 2.87
N LEU A 41 -12.87 -4.47 2.31
CA LEU A 41 -12.57 -3.30 1.50
C LEU A 41 -11.86 -2.21 2.31
N SER A 42 -12.27 -1.97 3.56
CA SER A 42 -11.61 -0.99 4.44
C SER A 42 -10.14 -1.32 4.67
N ASP A 43 -9.81 -2.59 4.90
CA ASP A 43 -8.43 -3.03 5.09
C ASP A 43 -7.59 -2.88 3.82
N LYS A 44 -8.16 -3.14 2.64
CA LYS A 44 -7.52 -2.84 1.35
C LYS A 44 -7.32 -1.34 1.14
N MET A 45 -8.34 -0.53 1.42
CA MET A 45 -8.30 0.94 1.31
C MET A 45 -7.37 1.63 2.32
N LYS A 46 -6.99 0.93 3.39
CA LYS A 46 -5.98 1.35 4.38
C LYS A 46 -4.60 0.80 4.07
N GLY A 47 -4.41 0.09 2.96
CA GLY A 47 -3.13 -0.49 2.56
C GLY A 47 -2.66 -1.69 3.40
N ARG A 48 -3.53 -2.23 4.27
CA ARG A 48 -3.21 -3.41 5.11
C ARG A 48 -3.20 -4.68 4.26
N VAL A 49 -4.19 -4.82 3.39
CA VAL A 49 -4.33 -5.92 2.43
C VAL A 49 -4.12 -5.38 1.02
N ALA A 50 -3.48 -6.15 0.15
CA ALA A 50 -3.30 -5.76 -1.25
C ALA A 50 -4.59 -5.96 -2.05
N PHE A 51 -4.80 -5.13 -3.07
CA PHE A 51 -5.70 -5.46 -4.17
C PHE A 51 -5.02 -6.50 -5.07
N SER A 52 -5.76 -7.53 -5.47
CA SER A 52 -5.30 -8.49 -6.48
C SER A 52 -5.38 -7.85 -7.87
N PHE A 53 -4.78 -8.49 -8.87
CA PHE A 53 -4.94 -8.05 -10.25
C PHE A 53 -6.41 -8.15 -10.72
N ASP A 54 -7.11 -9.22 -10.32
CA ASP A 54 -8.54 -9.39 -10.60
C ASP A 54 -9.38 -8.27 -9.97
N ASP A 55 -9.08 -7.88 -8.72
CA ASP A 55 -9.75 -6.74 -8.07
C ASP A 55 -9.61 -5.46 -8.93
N LEU A 56 -8.41 -5.22 -9.48
CA LEU A 56 -8.13 -4.05 -10.30
C LEU A 56 -8.90 -4.07 -11.62
N LEU A 57 -8.98 -5.23 -12.28
CA LEU A 57 -9.80 -5.39 -13.48
C LEU A 57 -11.28 -5.14 -13.19
N THR A 58 -11.80 -5.68 -12.08
CA THR A 58 -13.19 -5.44 -11.66
C THR A 58 -13.44 -3.97 -11.33
N ILE A 59 -12.54 -3.31 -10.60
CA ILE A 59 -12.66 -1.87 -10.28
C ILE A 59 -12.66 -1.04 -11.56
N ALA A 60 -11.70 -1.29 -12.47
CA ALA A 60 -11.58 -0.56 -13.73
C ALA A 60 -12.85 -0.71 -14.57
N GLY A 61 -13.33 -1.95 -14.76
CA GLY A 61 -14.57 -2.23 -15.48
C GLY A 61 -15.80 -1.60 -14.83
N THR A 62 -15.88 -1.61 -13.49
CA THR A 62 -16.98 -1.00 -12.73
C THR A 62 -17.03 0.53 -12.91
N LEU A 63 -15.87 1.17 -13.03
CA LEU A 63 -15.74 2.62 -13.19
C LEU A 63 -15.72 3.07 -14.65
N GLY A 64 -15.74 2.13 -15.61
CA GLY A 64 -15.61 2.45 -17.04
C GLY A 64 -14.24 3.02 -17.41
N LEU A 65 -13.19 2.65 -16.68
CA LEU A 65 -11.82 3.09 -16.88
C LEU A 65 -10.98 1.96 -17.49
N SER A 66 -9.93 2.32 -18.22
CA SER A 66 -8.83 1.39 -18.49
C SER A 66 -8.01 1.13 -17.21
N LEU A 67 -7.15 0.10 -17.24
CA LEU A 67 -6.20 -0.11 -16.15
C LEU A 67 -5.20 1.04 -16.02
N ASP A 68 -4.78 1.67 -17.13
CA ASP A 68 -3.84 2.78 -17.06
C ASP A 68 -4.46 4.04 -16.45
N GLU A 69 -5.72 4.33 -16.77
CA GLU A 69 -6.49 5.43 -16.17
C GLU A 69 -6.76 5.20 -14.68
N LEU A 70 -7.01 3.95 -14.27
CA LEU A 70 -7.20 3.59 -12.87
C LEU A 70 -5.92 3.76 -12.05
N LEU A 71 -4.77 3.34 -12.60
CA LEU A 71 -3.48 3.37 -11.90
C LEU A 71 -2.81 4.75 -11.96
N GLY A 72 -3.17 5.57 -12.95
CA GLY A 72 -2.61 6.90 -13.18
C GLY A 72 -1.16 6.88 -13.68
N GLU A 73 -0.76 7.99 -14.30
CA GLU A 73 0.55 8.13 -14.95
C GLU A 73 1.74 7.91 -13.99
N ALA A 74 1.55 8.23 -12.70
CA ALA A 74 2.56 8.07 -11.67
C ALA A 74 3.01 6.61 -11.50
N LEU A 75 2.11 5.66 -11.71
CA LEU A 75 2.39 4.22 -11.59
C LEU A 75 2.72 3.58 -12.93
N THR A 76 2.14 4.06 -14.03
CA THR A 76 2.25 3.41 -15.34
C THR A 76 3.40 3.94 -16.20
N ASN A 77 3.78 5.21 -16.04
CA ASN A 77 4.77 5.86 -16.90
C ASN A 77 6.15 6.01 -16.24
N GLN A 78 6.28 5.71 -14.93
CA GLN A 78 7.58 5.71 -14.26
C GLN A 78 8.31 4.37 -14.42
N ARG A 79 9.63 4.43 -14.64
CA ARG A 79 10.46 3.23 -14.58
C ARG A 79 10.54 2.75 -13.14
N VAL A 80 10.13 1.50 -12.92
CA VAL A 80 10.33 0.83 -11.64
C VAL A 80 11.83 0.75 -11.35
N PRO A 81 12.29 1.24 -10.19
CA PRO A 81 13.72 1.21 -9.86
C PRO A 81 14.21 -0.23 -9.71
N SER A 82 15.49 -0.46 -10.01
CA SER A 82 16.09 -1.78 -9.83
C SER A 82 15.99 -2.25 -8.37
N PRO A 83 15.67 -3.52 -8.12
CA PRO A 83 15.54 -4.03 -6.76
C PRO A 83 16.89 -3.95 -6.04
N SER A 84 16.87 -3.48 -4.80
CA SER A 84 17.98 -3.62 -3.87
C SER A 84 17.78 -4.86 -2.98
N TYR A 85 18.89 -5.37 -2.45
CA TYR A 85 18.89 -6.56 -1.61
C TYR A 85 19.61 -6.28 -0.30
N PHE A 86 19.16 -6.91 0.78
CA PHE A 86 19.78 -6.87 2.09
C PHE A 86 19.81 -8.26 2.70
N GLU A 87 20.70 -8.51 3.64
CA GLU A 87 20.72 -9.76 4.42
C GLU A 87 19.94 -9.57 5.71
N ASP A 88 19.10 -10.54 6.07
CA ASP A 88 18.47 -10.55 7.39
C ASP A 88 19.43 -11.05 8.48
N GLU A 89 19.01 -10.98 9.74
CA GLU A 89 19.78 -11.45 10.90
C GLU A 89 20.21 -12.93 10.81
N LYS A 90 19.63 -13.70 9.88
CA LYS A 90 19.95 -15.12 9.62
C LYS A 90 20.77 -15.31 8.33
N GLY A 91 21.31 -14.23 7.76
CA GLY A 91 22.14 -14.25 6.54
C GLY A 91 21.37 -14.54 5.26
N LYS A 92 20.03 -14.45 5.27
CA LYS A 92 19.22 -14.68 4.06
C LYS A 92 19.07 -13.39 3.26
N LYS A 93 19.45 -13.45 1.98
CA LYS A 93 19.23 -12.36 1.02
C LYS A 93 17.73 -12.12 0.81
N LYS A 94 17.27 -10.91 1.12
CA LYS A 94 15.90 -10.42 0.94
C LYS A 94 15.88 -9.22 0.00
N VAL A 95 14.77 -9.07 -0.73
CA VAL A 95 14.52 -7.92 -1.62
C VAL A 95 13.97 -6.78 -0.77
N ALA A 96 14.51 -5.58 -0.92
CA ALA A 96 13.95 -4.38 -0.33
C ALA A 96 12.62 -4.02 -1.01
N PRO A 97 11.58 -3.66 -0.24
CA PRO A 97 10.32 -3.24 -0.83
C PRO A 97 10.50 -1.92 -1.60
N ILE A 98 9.74 -1.76 -2.69
CA ILE A 98 9.64 -0.48 -3.38
C ILE A 98 8.77 0.47 -2.55
N GLY A 99 9.34 1.63 -2.21
CA GLY A 99 8.66 2.73 -1.54
C GLY A 99 8.25 3.82 -2.49
N PHE A 100 7.37 4.68 -1.99
CA PHE A 100 6.86 5.84 -2.70
C PHE A 100 6.96 7.05 -1.80
N ILE A 101 7.54 8.12 -2.33
CA ILE A 101 7.70 9.41 -1.63
C ILE A 101 6.71 10.38 -2.26
N PRO A 102 5.71 10.90 -1.52
CA PRO A 102 4.82 11.94 -2.04
C PRO A 102 5.59 13.20 -2.41
N ASN A 103 5.33 13.77 -3.58
CA ASN A 103 6.01 14.99 -4.07
C ASN A 103 4.99 16.06 -4.50
N GLY A 104 3.89 16.16 -3.76
CA GLY A 104 2.75 17.03 -4.07
C GLY A 104 1.53 16.19 -4.46
N THR A 105 1.09 16.32 -5.70
CA THR A 105 -0.05 15.56 -6.24
C THR A 105 0.31 14.14 -6.66
N THR A 106 1.60 13.83 -6.84
CA THR A 106 2.10 12.53 -7.31
C THR A 106 3.14 11.92 -6.36
N TYR A 107 3.88 10.91 -6.82
CA TYR A 107 4.86 10.17 -6.04
C TYR A 107 6.13 9.93 -6.83
N GLN A 108 7.22 9.69 -6.10
CA GLN A 108 8.48 9.19 -6.61
C GLN A 108 8.70 7.76 -6.10
N MET A 109 8.93 6.80 -7.01
CA MET A 109 9.32 5.43 -6.64
C MET A 109 10.78 5.35 -6.17
N VAL A 110 11.03 4.61 -5.09
CA VAL A 110 12.39 4.39 -4.54
C VAL A 110 12.60 2.94 -4.13
N ALA A 111 13.77 2.37 -4.41
CA ALA A 111 14.10 0.98 -4.08
C ALA A 111 14.46 0.77 -2.59
N ASN A 112 14.79 1.84 -1.86
CA ASN A 112 15.10 1.81 -0.44
C ASN A 112 13.96 2.40 0.38
N ALA A 113 12.80 1.75 0.35
CA ALA A 113 11.96 1.81 1.53
C ALA A 113 12.68 1.08 2.64
N GLU A 114 13.39 1.83 3.49
CA GLU A 114 13.72 1.29 4.80
C GLU A 114 12.42 0.72 5.36
N PRO A 115 12.38 -0.57 5.75
CA PRO A 115 11.27 -1.04 6.54
C PRO A 115 11.35 -0.22 7.81
N VAL A 116 10.60 0.88 7.87
CA VAL A 116 10.21 1.43 9.15
C VAL A 116 9.44 0.26 9.75
N LEU A 117 10.14 -0.48 10.63
CA LEU A 117 9.53 -1.41 11.55
C LEU A 117 8.45 -0.59 12.22
N ALA A 118 7.22 -0.69 11.70
CA ALA A 118 6.05 -0.13 12.35
C ALA A 118 6.13 -0.66 13.77
N GLY A 119 6.33 0.25 14.72
CA GLY A 119 7.03 0.00 15.96
C GLY A 119 6.77 -1.37 16.56
N VAL A 120 7.84 -2.11 16.80
CA VAL A 120 7.86 -3.01 17.95
C VAL A 120 7.61 -2.08 19.14
N GLY A 121 6.37 -2.02 19.63
CA GLY A 121 6.11 -1.48 20.95
C GLY A 121 7.05 -2.19 21.92
N PRO A 122 7.62 -1.49 22.92
CA PRO A 122 8.61 -2.11 23.78
C PRO A 122 7.99 -3.35 24.40
N ALA A 123 8.62 -4.50 24.16
CA ALA A 123 8.43 -5.67 25.00
C ALA A 123 8.64 -5.18 26.43
N GLY A 124 7.55 -5.18 27.21
CA GLY A 124 7.57 -4.74 28.59
C GLY A 124 8.68 -5.47 29.32
N LEU A 125 9.69 -4.71 29.73
CA LEU A 125 10.69 -5.15 30.69
C LEU A 125 9.95 -5.64 31.94
N GLU A 126 10.21 -6.90 32.30
CA GLU A 126 9.84 -7.49 33.58
C GLU A 126 10.27 -6.59 34.74
N PRO A 127 9.50 -6.54 35.84
CA PRO A 127 10.09 -6.41 37.16
C PRO A 127 10.20 -7.79 37.80
N ALA A 128 11.45 -8.15 38.11
CA ALA A 128 11.80 -9.22 38.99
C ALA A 128 11.05 -9.12 40.34
N THR A 129 10.39 -10.19 40.75
CA THR A 129 10.14 -10.46 42.17
C THR A 129 10.90 -11.70 42.59
N LYS A 130 12.02 -11.41 43.26
CA LYS A 130 12.80 -12.27 44.14
C LYS A 130 11.90 -12.79 45.27
N GLY A 131 12.22 -13.97 45.77
CA GLY A 131 11.34 -14.80 46.59
C GLY A 131 10.83 -14.21 47.90
N LEU A 132 9.80 -14.89 48.43
CA LEU A 132 9.74 -15.37 49.80
C LEU A 132 8.97 -16.69 49.82
#